data_AF-A0A3S5WTB7-F1
#
_entry.id   AF-A0A3S5WTB7-F1
#
_cell.length_a   1.000
_cell.length_b   1.000
_cell.length_c   1.000
_cell.angle_alpha   90.00
_cell.angle_beta   90.00
_cell.angle_gamma   90.00
#
_symmetry.space_group_name_H-M   'P 1'
#
loop_
_entity.id
_entity.type
_entity.pdbx_description
1 polymer ?
#
loop_
_entity_poly.entity_id
_entity_poly.type
_entity_poly.pdbx_seq_one_letter_code
_entity_poly.pdbx_strand_id
1 'polypeptide(L)'
;MKRQSGFTLIELMIVVAIVAILAAIALPAYQTYTLRAKYSEVVAAAGPAKTAFEVCAQGLDVPSASIDTASPNVGGQCVDAATAALKAAIADANPSRIDTSDTATLAAASAASGTAGATDGSIPVAPASADAGIDITITSGTDFDNLDVPNPTFVLHGEIAPSKQVNWTRNSGTCAAAGMC
;
A
#
# COMPACT_ATOMS: atom_id res chain seq x y z
N MET A 1 5.28 62.71 30.24
CA MET A 1 4.94 62.00 28.98
C MET A 1 5.90 60.83 28.85
N LYS A 2 5.42 59.58 28.90
CA LYS A 2 6.26 58.40 28.69
C LYS A 2 6.59 58.31 27.20
N ARG A 3 7.88 58.30 26.84
CA ARG A 3 8.30 58.09 25.46
C ARG A 3 7.98 56.65 25.08
N GLN A 4 7.06 56.49 24.14
CA GLN A 4 6.75 55.21 23.53
C GLN A 4 7.91 54.83 22.62
N SER A 5 8.74 53.90 23.06
CA SER A 5 9.77 53.26 22.23
C SER A 5 9.07 52.38 21.21
N GLY A 6 8.87 52.90 19.99
CA GLY A 6 8.37 52.12 18.87
C GLY A 6 9.44 51.17 18.33
N PHE A 7 8.99 50.04 17.78
CA PHE A 7 9.84 49.10 17.04
C PHE A 7 10.43 49.79 15.82
N THR A 8 11.73 49.61 15.56
CA THR A 8 12.37 50.21 14.38
C THR A 8 12.09 49.36 13.14
N LEU A 9 11.95 49.99 11.97
CA LEU A 9 11.80 49.26 10.70
C LEU A 9 12.99 48.34 10.41
N ILE A 10 14.18 48.71 10.90
CA ILE A 10 15.39 47.90 10.72
C ILE A 10 15.36 46.62 11.56
N GLU A 11 14.83 46.66 12.79
CA GLU A 11 14.63 45.45 13.60
C GLU A 11 13.66 44.48 12.92
N LEU A 12 12.56 45.01 12.37
CA LEU A 12 11.57 44.20 11.69
C LEU A 12 12.14 43.54 10.43
N MET A 13 12.93 44.27 9.64
CA MET A 13 13.59 43.72 8.45
C MET A 13 14.53 42.56 8.74
N ILE A 14 15.32 42.64 9.81
CA ILE A 14 16.25 41.56 10.20
C ILE A 14 15.47 40.32 10.65
N VAL A 15 14.40 40.50 11.43
CA VAL A 15 13.57 39.38 11.89
C VAL A 15 12.95 38.64 10.70
N VAL A 16 12.40 39.37 9.73
CA VAL A 16 11.81 38.76 8.53
C VAL A 16 12.85 38.00 7.72
N ALA A 17 14.07 38.52 7.59
CA ALA A 17 15.15 37.84 6.88
C ALA A 17 15.54 36.50 7.54
N ILE A 18 15.63 36.47 8.88
CA ILE A 18 15.93 35.23 9.61
C ILE A 18 14.79 34.21 9.47
N VAL A 19 13.54 34.65 9.61
CA VAL A 19 12.37 33.79 9.45
C VAL A 19 12.30 33.21 8.04
N ALA A 20 12.64 33.98 7.00
CA ALA A 20 12.67 33.50 5.62
C ALA A 20 13.67 32.35 5.40
N ILE A 21 14.87 32.45 5.99
CA ILE A 21 15.90 31.39 5.90
C ILE A 21 15.43 30.12 6.63
N LEU A 22 14.88 30.27 7.84
CA LEU A 22 14.39 29.13 8.62
C LEU A 22 13.21 28.44 7.91
N ALA A 23 12.28 29.22 7.35
CA ALA A 23 11.14 28.69 6.63
C ALA A 23 11.54 27.88 5.38
N ALA A 24 12.56 28.33 4.65
CA ALA A 24 13.05 27.64 3.45
C ALA A 24 13.54 26.21 3.74
N ILE A 25 14.11 25.96 4.93
CA ILE A 25 14.58 24.63 5.34
C ILE A 25 13.47 23.85 6.06
N ALA A 26 12.70 24.52 6.91
CA ALA A 26 11.71 23.87 7.76
C ALA A 26 10.46 23.40 6.99
N LEU A 27 9.99 24.15 5.98
CA LEU A 27 8.81 23.80 5.19
C LEU A 27 8.92 22.44 4.47
N PRO A 28 9.96 22.17 3.66
CA PRO A 28 10.07 20.88 2.96
C PRO A 28 10.24 19.70 3.93
N ALA A 29 10.94 19.92 5.05
CA ALA A 29 11.11 18.90 6.08
C ALA A 29 9.78 18.58 6.81
N TYR A 30 9.00 19.62 7.15
CA TYR A 30 7.70 19.47 7.78
C TYR A 30 6.70 18.75 6.86
N GLN A 31 6.68 19.12 5.58
CA GLN A 31 5.85 18.44 4.57
C GLN A 31 6.16 16.94 4.52
N THR A 32 7.43 16.57 4.38
CA THR A 32 7.84 15.15 4.37
C THR A 32 7.44 14.41 5.65
N TYR A 33 7.59 15.04 6.82
CA TYR A 33 7.18 14.44 8.09
C TYR A 33 5.67 14.19 8.15
N THR A 34 4.86 15.19 7.77
CA THR A 34 3.40 15.04 7.74
C THR A 34 2.95 13.98 6.74
N LEU A 35 3.60 13.88 5.58
CA LEU A 35 3.29 12.87 4.57
C LEU A 35 3.65 11.45 5.05
N ARG A 36 4.80 11.26 5.69
CA ARG A 36 5.15 9.97 6.33
C ARG A 36 4.14 9.57 7.41
N ALA A 37 3.69 10.53 8.23
CA ALA A 37 2.65 10.29 9.21
C ALA A 37 1.34 9.86 8.54
N LYS A 38 0.94 10.53 7.45
CA LYS A 38 -0.25 10.16 6.67
C LYS A 38 -0.11 8.77 6.05
N TYR A 39 1.05 8.43 5.52
CA TYR A 39 1.34 7.17 4.84
C TYR A 39 1.25 5.94 5.77
N SER A 40 1.40 6.12 7.08
CA SER A 40 1.20 5.03 8.04
C SER A 40 -0.20 4.41 7.99
N GLU A 41 -1.25 5.17 7.63
CA GLU A 41 -2.59 4.64 7.45
C GLU A 41 -2.74 3.87 6.14
N VAL A 42 -2.09 4.34 5.06
CA VAL A 42 -2.06 3.66 3.77
C VAL A 42 -1.52 2.23 3.94
N VAL A 43 -0.45 2.07 4.72
CA VAL A 43 0.14 0.76 5.02
C VAL A 43 -0.75 -0.06 5.95
N ALA A 44 -1.35 0.57 6.96
CA ALA A 44 -2.23 -0.11 7.92
C ALA A 44 -3.49 -0.71 7.26
N ALA A 45 -4.00 -0.06 6.22
CA ALA A 45 -5.18 -0.51 5.48
C ALA A 45 -4.99 -1.89 4.80
N ALA A 46 -3.75 -2.34 4.57
CA ALA A 46 -3.48 -3.66 4.02
C ALA A 46 -3.63 -4.80 5.04
N GLY A 47 -3.63 -4.50 6.35
CA GLY A 47 -3.66 -5.50 7.42
C GLY A 47 -4.86 -6.47 7.34
N PRO A 48 -6.09 -5.97 7.24
CA PRO A 48 -7.28 -6.84 7.13
C PRO A 48 -7.27 -7.73 5.89
N ALA A 49 -6.83 -7.21 4.75
CA ALA A 49 -6.70 -7.96 3.50
C ALA A 49 -5.66 -9.08 3.60
N LYS A 50 -4.53 -8.80 4.24
CA LYS A 50 -3.48 -9.77 4.55
C LYS A 50 -4.01 -10.95 5.36
N THR A 51 -4.70 -10.64 6.47
CA THR A 51 -5.27 -11.66 7.36
C THR A 51 -6.38 -12.45 6.68
N ALA A 52 -7.24 -11.80 5.90
CA ALA A 52 -8.31 -12.49 5.16
C ALA A 52 -7.75 -13.51 4.17
N PHE A 53 -6.69 -13.15 3.44
CA PHE A 53 -6.01 -14.09 2.53
C PHE A 53 -5.38 -15.27 3.27
N GLU A 54 -4.67 -15.01 4.37
CA GLU A 54 -4.03 -16.05 5.21
C GLU A 54 -5.05 -17.04 5.77
N VAL A 55 -6.16 -16.55 6.32
CA VAL A 55 -7.22 -17.38 6.89
C VAL A 55 -7.87 -18.23 5.80
N CYS A 56 -8.12 -17.65 4.62
CA CYS A 56 -8.66 -18.41 3.49
C CYS A 56 -7.69 -19.52 3.08
N ALA A 57 -6.43 -19.19 2.78
CA ALA A 57 -5.43 -20.14 2.31
C ALA A 57 -5.21 -21.32 3.28
N GLN A 58 -5.25 -21.06 4.60
CA GLN A 58 -5.14 -22.10 5.63
C GLN A 58 -6.41 -22.96 5.74
N GLY A 59 -7.59 -22.39 5.49
CA GLY A 59 -8.88 -23.08 5.59
C GLY A 59 -9.20 -24.02 4.42
N LEU A 60 -8.45 -23.95 3.32
CA LEU A 60 -8.68 -24.82 2.16
C LEU A 60 -8.24 -26.25 2.42
N ASP A 61 -9.09 -27.24 2.14
CA ASP A 61 -8.75 -28.67 2.23
C ASP A 61 -8.08 -29.20 0.95
N VAL A 62 -7.11 -28.46 0.41
CA VAL A 62 -6.34 -28.83 -0.79
C VAL A 62 -4.85 -28.60 -0.54
N PRO A 63 -3.92 -29.32 -1.19
CA PRO A 63 -2.49 -29.02 -1.07
C PRO A 63 -2.18 -27.61 -1.59
N SER A 64 -1.19 -26.93 -1.02
CA SER A 64 -0.80 -25.56 -1.44
C SER A 64 -0.50 -25.44 -2.94
N ALA A 65 0.11 -26.48 -3.53
CA ALA A 65 0.39 -26.56 -4.96
C ALA A 65 -0.84 -26.60 -5.88
N SER A 66 -2.04 -26.80 -5.31
CA SER A 66 -3.31 -26.78 -6.05
C SER A 66 -4.11 -25.48 -5.84
N ILE A 67 -3.58 -24.56 -5.04
CA ILE A 67 -4.16 -23.23 -4.89
C ILE A 67 -3.74 -22.43 -6.12
N ASP A 68 -4.68 -22.12 -7.00
CA ASP A 68 -4.48 -21.21 -8.13
C ASP A 68 -5.26 -19.92 -7.86
N THR A 69 -4.55 -18.83 -7.58
CA THR A 69 -5.14 -17.52 -7.30
C THR A 69 -5.62 -16.80 -8.56
N ALA A 70 -5.14 -17.18 -9.74
CA ALA A 70 -5.50 -16.56 -11.02
C ALA A 70 -6.80 -17.13 -11.61
N SER A 71 -7.21 -18.33 -11.17
CA SER A 71 -8.48 -18.94 -11.55
C SER A 71 -9.57 -18.60 -10.53
N PRO A 72 -10.84 -18.38 -10.95
CA PRO A 72 -11.97 -18.13 -10.04
C PRO A 72 -12.36 -19.35 -9.17
N ASN A 73 -11.51 -20.38 -9.13
CA ASN A 73 -11.68 -21.60 -8.36
C ASN A 73 -11.09 -21.41 -6.94
N VAL A 74 -10.51 -22.48 -6.39
CA VAL A 74 -10.14 -22.64 -4.99
C VAL A 74 -9.22 -21.53 -4.44
N GLY A 75 -8.34 -20.93 -5.27
CA GLY A 75 -7.51 -19.79 -4.86
C GLY A 75 -8.12 -18.41 -5.15
N GLY A 76 -8.94 -18.27 -6.19
CA GLY A 76 -9.66 -17.03 -6.52
C GLY A 76 -10.55 -16.53 -5.39
N GLN A 77 -11.24 -17.44 -4.68
CA GLN A 77 -12.03 -17.07 -3.49
C GLN A 77 -11.20 -16.43 -2.36
N CYS A 78 -9.90 -16.74 -2.27
CA CYS A 78 -9.01 -16.09 -1.29
C CYS A 78 -8.63 -14.68 -1.74
N VAL A 79 -8.48 -14.45 -3.04
CA VAL A 79 -8.31 -13.11 -3.62
C VAL A 79 -9.58 -12.27 -3.43
N ASP A 80 -10.76 -12.87 -3.63
CA ASP A 80 -12.05 -12.21 -3.37
C ASP A 80 -12.23 -11.85 -1.90
N ALA A 81 -11.89 -12.75 -0.98
CA ALA A 81 -11.93 -12.50 0.46
C ALA A 81 -10.98 -11.35 0.86
N ALA A 82 -9.76 -11.35 0.33
CA ALA A 82 -8.80 -10.27 0.53
C ALA A 82 -9.29 -8.93 -0.04
N THR A 83 -9.89 -8.96 -1.24
CA THR A 83 -10.47 -7.79 -1.89
C THR A 83 -11.63 -7.22 -1.08
N ALA A 84 -12.53 -8.07 -0.59
CA ALA A 84 -13.64 -7.66 0.24
C ALA A 84 -13.16 -7.05 1.57
N ALA A 85 -12.16 -7.67 2.21
CA ALA A 85 -11.57 -7.16 3.44
C ALA A 85 -10.81 -5.83 3.21
N LEU A 86 -10.11 -5.68 2.07
CA LEU A 86 -9.47 -4.42 1.68
C LEU A 86 -10.51 -3.33 1.48
N LYS A 87 -11.58 -3.62 0.71
CA LYS A 87 -12.68 -2.68 0.45
C LYS A 87 -13.37 -2.23 1.74
N ALA A 88 -13.60 -3.17 2.67
CA ALA A 88 -14.14 -2.83 3.99
C ALA A 88 -13.17 -1.94 4.79
N ALA A 89 -11.87 -2.25 4.78
CA ALA A 89 -10.87 -1.46 5.50
C ALA A 89 -10.71 -0.04 4.95
N ILE A 90 -10.83 0.15 3.63
CA ILE A 90 -10.74 1.47 2.99
C ILE A 90 -12.07 2.24 2.99
N ALA A 91 -13.22 1.57 3.18
CA ALA A 91 -14.52 2.24 3.27
C ALA A 91 -14.60 3.17 4.48
N ASP A 92 -13.91 2.81 5.58
CA ASP A 92 -13.77 3.65 6.77
C ASP A 92 -12.57 4.61 6.71
N ALA A 93 -11.76 4.54 5.65
CA ALA A 93 -10.58 5.38 5.49
C ALA A 93 -10.93 6.76 4.94
N ASN A 94 -10.03 7.73 5.16
CA ASN A 94 -10.18 9.04 4.55
C ASN A 94 -9.80 8.97 3.05
N PRO A 95 -10.72 9.28 2.11
CA PRO A 95 -10.44 9.24 0.67
C PRO A 95 -9.39 10.27 0.23
N SER A 96 -9.09 11.27 1.06
CA SER A 96 -7.96 12.16 0.82
C SER A 96 -6.62 11.48 1.13
N ARG A 97 -6.59 10.44 1.95
CA ARG A 97 -5.37 9.71 2.34
C ARG A 97 -5.14 8.45 1.50
N ILE A 98 -6.21 7.75 1.12
CA ILE A 98 -6.17 6.54 0.29
C ILE A 98 -7.06 6.76 -0.93
N ASP A 99 -6.57 6.45 -2.13
CA ASP A 99 -7.39 6.48 -3.35
C ASP A 99 -8.32 5.26 -3.36
N THR A 100 -9.61 5.47 -3.17
CA THR A 100 -10.60 4.38 -3.06
C THR A 100 -11.10 3.85 -4.40
N SER A 101 -10.48 4.25 -5.52
CA SER A 101 -10.87 3.72 -6.83
C SER A 101 -10.42 2.25 -6.97
N ASP A 102 -11.31 1.42 -7.54
CA ASP A 102 -11.08 -0.03 -7.72
C ASP A 102 -9.80 -0.35 -8.53
N THR A 103 -9.30 0.59 -9.34
CA THR A 103 -8.09 0.44 -10.15
C THR A 103 -6.80 0.89 -9.45
N ALA A 104 -6.89 1.68 -8.38
CA ALA A 104 -5.74 2.22 -7.66
C ALA A 104 -5.51 1.49 -6.32
N THR A 105 -6.56 0.94 -5.71
CA THR A 105 -6.48 0.05 -4.55
C THR A 105 -7.11 -1.29 -4.87
N LEU A 106 -6.30 -2.32 -5.00
CA LEU A 106 -6.75 -3.64 -5.44
C LEU A 106 -5.93 -4.76 -4.81
N ALA A 107 -6.60 -5.86 -4.55
CA ALA A 107 -6.00 -7.13 -4.24
C ALA A 107 -6.17 -8.03 -5.47
N ALA A 108 -5.08 -8.47 -6.07
CA ALA A 108 -5.11 -9.26 -7.30
C ALA A 108 -4.19 -10.47 -7.19
N ALA A 109 -4.46 -11.51 -7.97
CA ALA A 109 -3.54 -12.63 -8.09
C ALA A 109 -2.18 -12.11 -8.60
N SER A 110 -1.10 -12.46 -7.91
CA SER A 110 0.25 -12.28 -8.46
C SER A 110 0.44 -13.40 -9.48
N ALA A 111 0.74 -13.05 -10.74
CA ALA A 111 0.76 -14.01 -11.83
C ALA A 111 1.61 -15.25 -11.51
N ALA A 112 1.01 -16.43 -11.69
CA ALA A 112 1.73 -17.68 -11.81
C ALA A 112 2.73 -17.57 -12.97
N SER A 113 4.03 -17.66 -12.71
CA SER A 113 4.98 -18.04 -13.75
C SER A 113 4.76 -19.51 -14.11
N GLY A 114 3.66 -19.80 -14.82
CA GLY A 114 3.31 -21.14 -15.27
C GLY A 114 1.84 -21.26 -15.62
N THR A 115 1.53 -21.26 -16.92
CA THR A 115 0.19 -21.61 -17.42
C THR A 115 -0.10 -23.08 -17.10
N ALA A 116 -1.06 -23.36 -16.23
CA ALA A 116 -1.74 -24.66 -16.22
C ALA A 116 -2.90 -24.61 -17.22
N GLY A 117 -2.63 -24.95 -18.48
CA GLY A 117 -3.69 -25.26 -19.42
C GLY A 117 -4.35 -26.57 -19.01
N ALA A 118 -5.58 -26.53 -18.51
CA ALA A 118 -6.41 -27.72 -18.40
C ALA A 118 -7.07 -27.97 -19.76
N THR A 119 -6.59 -28.97 -20.51
CA THR A 119 -7.38 -29.64 -21.54
C THR A 119 -7.53 -31.10 -21.14
N ASP A 120 -8.77 -31.49 -20.86
CA ASP A 120 -9.26 -32.88 -20.78
C ASP A 120 -8.91 -33.70 -19.50
N GLY A 121 -9.83 -33.68 -18.54
CA GLY A 121 -10.24 -34.84 -17.73
C GLY A 121 -9.22 -35.60 -16.86
N SER A 122 -7.96 -35.21 -16.84
CA SER A 122 -6.89 -35.87 -16.10
C SER A 122 -6.48 -35.03 -14.91
N ILE A 123 -6.21 -35.73 -13.79
CA ILE A 123 -5.73 -35.17 -12.52
C ILE A 123 -4.68 -34.09 -12.82
N PRO A 124 -4.81 -32.85 -12.32
CA PRO A 124 -3.85 -31.80 -12.61
C PRO A 124 -2.47 -32.25 -12.13
N VAL A 125 -1.57 -32.52 -13.07
CA VAL A 125 -0.13 -32.51 -12.79
C VAL A 125 0.20 -31.05 -12.52
N ALA A 126 0.34 -30.72 -11.23
CA ALA A 126 0.81 -29.42 -10.80
C ALA A 126 2.11 -29.08 -11.56
N PRO A 127 2.24 -27.90 -12.19
CA PRO A 127 3.57 -27.39 -12.45
C PRO A 127 4.24 -27.24 -11.08
N ALA A 128 5.41 -27.88 -10.94
CA ALA A 128 6.33 -27.52 -9.90
C ALA A 128 6.60 -26.00 -10.01
N SER A 129 6.41 -25.28 -8.89
CA SER A 129 6.79 -23.89 -8.65
C SER A 129 6.24 -22.81 -9.59
N ALA A 130 4.93 -22.69 -9.71
CA ALA A 130 4.35 -21.35 -9.84
C ALA A 130 3.84 -20.96 -8.46
N ASP A 131 4.57 -20.11 -7.76
CA ASP A 131 4.22 -19.72 -6.40
C ASP A 131 2.90 -18.94 -6.46
N ALA A 132 1.80 -19.62 -6.08
CA ALA A 132 0.50 -19.00 -6.03
C ALA A 132 0.50 -17.92 -4.95
N GLY A 133 0.06 -16.73 -5.32
CA GLY A 133 0.19 -15.57 -4.46
C GLY A 133 -0.81 -14.47 -4.77
N ILE A 134 -0.64 -13.37 -4.05
CA ILE A 134 -1.49 -12.20 -4.09
C ILE A 134 -0.65 -10.93 -4.01
N ASP A 135 -1.01 -9.95 -4.82
CA ASP A 135 -0.49 -8.59 -4.74
C ASP A 135 -1.59 -7.68 -4.18
N ILE A 136 -1.33 -7.10 -3.02
CA ILE A 136 -2.18 -6.06 -2.42
C ILE A 136 -1.54 -4.72 -2.74
N THR A 137 -2.18 -3.96 -3.62
CA THR A 137 -1.76 -2.62 -4.02
C THR A 137 -2.66 -1.59 -3.35
N ILE A 138 -2.07 -0.61 -2.69
CA ILE A 138 -2.77 0.54 -2.10
C ILE A 138 -2.13 1.82 -2.61
N THR A 139 -2.87 2.61 -3.37
CA THR A 139 -2.44 3.93 -3.82
C THR A 139 -2.93 4.99 -2.83
N SER A 140 -2.04 5.93 -2.51
CA SER A 140 -2.41 7.07 -1.67
C SER A 140 -3.34 8.05 -2.39
N GLY A 141 -4.13 8.79 -1.61
CA GLY A 141 -5.13 9.73 -2.09
C GLY A 141 -4.60 11.14 -2.33
N THR A 142 -5.52 12.09 -2.48
CA THR A 142 -5.23 13.47 -2.92
C THR A 142 -4.38 14.31 -1.95
N ASP A 143 -4.22 13.89 -0.70
CA ASP A 143 -3.32 14.51 0.28
C ASP A 143 -1.85 14.53 -0.19
N PHE A 144 -1.53 13.69 -1.18
CA PHE A 144 -0.22 13.53 -1.76
C PHE A 144 -0.07 14.24 -3.12
N ASP A 145 -1.14 14.83 -3.69
CA ASP A 145 -1.12 15.49 -5.01
C ASP A 145 -0.21 16.74 -5.06
N ASN A 146 0.14 17.31 -3.91
CA ASN A 146 1.06 18.45 -3.82
C ASN A 146 2.54 18.04 -3.97
N LEU A 147 2.81 16.76 -4.21
CA LEU A 147 4.12 16.27 -4.57
C LEU A 147 4.30 16.42 -6.09
N ASP A 148 5.47 16.86 -6.55
CA ASP A 148 5.84 16.89 -7.98
C ASP A 148 6.06 15.47 -8.56
N VAL A 149 5.55 14.44 -7.88
CA VAL A 149 5.65 13.02 -8.20
C VAL A 149 4.27 12.39 -8.08
N PRO A 150 3.97 11.32 -8.84
CA PRO A 150 2.70 10.63 -8.74
C PRO A 150 2.46 10.09 -7.32
N ASN A 151 1.18 9.94 -6.96
CA ASN A 151 0.77 9.47 -5.64
C ASN A 151 1.49 8.16 -5.28
N PRO A 152 2.15 8.09 -4.11
CA PRO A 152 2.91 6.91 -3.73
C PRO A 152 2.00 5.70 -3.61
N THR A 153 2.48 4.58 -4.14
CA THR A 153 1.85 3.27 -4.07
C THR A 153 2.56 2.39 -3.06
N PHE A 154 1.77 1.62 -2.33
CA PHE A 154 2.21 0.53 -1.47
C PHE A 154 1.87 -0.78 -2.17
N VAL A 155 2.82 -1.72 -2.24
CA VAL A 155 2.55 -3.06 -2.77
C VAL A 155 3.06 -4.10 -1.79
N LEU A 156 2.18 -5.02 -1.38
CA LEU A 156 2.54 -6.22 -0.63
C LEU A 156 2.38 -7.45 -1.51
N HIS A 157 3.47 -8.19 -1.65
CA HIS A 157 3.47 -9.49 -2.30
C HIS A 157 3.34 -10.56 -1.23
N GLY A 158 2.28 -11.36 -1.33
CA GLY A 158 2.03 -12.54 -0.51
C GLY A 158 2.22 -13.79 -1.34
N GLU A 159 3.12 -14.67 -0.91
CA GLU A 159 3.43 -15.93 -1.58
C GLU A 159 3.02 -17.11 -0.69
N ILE A 160 2.28 -18.08 -1.24
CA ILE A 160 1.85 -19.26 -0.47
C ILE A 160 2.98 -20.28 -0.41
N ALA A 161 3.55 -20.49 0.78
CA ALA A 161 4.56 -21.52 0.99
C ALA A 161 3.96 -22.95 0.90
N PRO A 162 4.79 -23.99 0.71
CA PRO A 162 4.35 -25.39 0.75
C PRO A 162 3.60 -25.79 2.04
N SER A 163 3.87 -25.08 3.14
CA SER A 163 3.20 -25.26 4.44
C SER A 163 1.85 -24.54 4.56
N LYS A 164 1.34 -23.93 3.49
CA LYS A 164 0.18 -23.00 3.47
C LYS A 164 0.34 -21.72 4.30
N GLN A 165 1.54 -21.47 4.82
CA GLN A 165 1.86 -20.17 5.40
C GLN A 165 2.08 -19.17 4.27
N VAL A 166 1.52 -17.97 4.41
CA VAL A 166 1.74 -16.90 3.43
C VAL A 166 2.97 -16.12 3.86
N ASN A 167 4.00 -16.13 3.03
CA ASN A 167 5.18 -15.31 3.22
C ASN A 167 4.94 -13.94 2.58
N TRP A 168 5.05 -12.89 3.37
CA TRP A 168 4.82 -11.52 2.91
C TRP A 168 6.15 -10.83 2.71
N THR A 169 6.49 -10.50 1.47
CA THR A 169 7.64 -9.67 1.18
C THR A 169 7.21 -8.20 1.19
N ARG A 170 8.04 -7.37 1.84
CA ARG A 170 7.69 -5.97 2.09
C ARG A 170 8.01 -5.12 0.86
N ASN A 171 7.01 -4.34 0.47
CA ASN A 171 7.08 -3.05 -0.23
C ASN A 171 7.99 -2.95 -1.46
N SER A 172 7.40 -3.22 -2.62
CA SER A 172 7.96 -2.92 -3.95
C SER A 172 7.32 -1.69 -4.61
N GLY A 173 6.48 -0.95 -3.89
CA GLY A 173 5.75 0.20 -4.42
C GLY A 173 6.60 1.47 -4.58
N THR A 174 6.03 2.52 -5.20
CA THR A 174 6.76 3.78 -5.44
C THR A 174 7.08 4.55 -4.15
N CYS A 175 6.51 4.17 -3.01
CA CYS A 175 6.80 4.81 -1.73
C CYS A 175 8.25 4.61 -1.25
N ALA A 176 8.92 3.53 -1.67
CA ALA A 176 10.35 3.33 -1.39
C ALA A 176 11.21 4.36 -2.15
N ALA A 177 10.87 4.65 -3.41
CA ALA A 177 11.55 5.68 -4.20
C ALA A 177 11.34 7.08 -3.63
N ALA A 178 10.20 7.32 -2.97
CA ALA A 178 9.89 8.57 -2.31
C ALA A 178 10.40 8.68 -0.86
N GLY A 179 11.10 7.65 -0.35
CA GLY A 179 11.61 7.60 1.02
C GLY A 179 10.50 7.73 2.08
N MET A 180 9.28 7.30 1.75
CA MET A 180 8.13 7.25 2.67
C MET A 180 7.99 5.88 3.33
N CYS A 181 8.68 4.90 2.75
CA CYS A 181 8.94 3.54 3.19
C CYS A 181 10.46 3.30 3.09
#